data_AF-A0A955S1K8-F1
#
_entry.id   AF-A0A955S1K8-F1
#
_cell.length_a   1.000
_cell.length_b   1.000
_cell.length_c   1.000
_cell.angle_alpha   90.00
_cell.angle_beta   90.00
_cell.angle_gamma   90.00
#
_symmetry.space_group_name_H-M   'P 1'
#
loop_
_entity.id
_entity.type
_entity.pdbx_description
1 polymer ?
#
loop_
_entity_poly.entity_id
_entity_poly.type
_entity_poly.pdbx_seq_one_letter_code
_entity_poly.pdbx_strand_id
1 'polypeptide(L)'
;SEAGPLLQNPHREANLFVLLDPRVPAVLLEMGFMTNATDLANMRSETARARQMTSVLRAIDAYFAREDAPEAPVRQASLTTRAR
;
A
#
# COMPACT_ATOMS: atom_id res chain seq x y z
N SER A 1 -1.27 -22.25 -11.89
CA SER A 1 -1.60 -21.02 -11.14
C SER A 1 -0.39 -20.12 -11.19
N GLU A 2 -0.33 -19.23 -12.18
CA GLU A 2 0.86 -18.39 -12.42
C GLU A 2 0.61 -17.02 -11.80
N ALA A 3 1.10 -16.82 -10.58
CA ALA A 3 1.18 -15.49 -9.99
C ALA A 3 2.31 -14.73 -10.73
N GLY A 4 1.99 -13.54 -11.24
CA GLY A 4 2.98 -12.67 -11.89
C GLY A 4 4.14 -12.32 -10.96
N PRO A 5 5.27 -11.82 -11.50
CA PRO A 5 6.50 -11.64 -10.75
C PRO A 5 6.29 -10.70 -9.54
N LEU A 6 6.67 -11.19 -8.36
CA LEU A 6 6.64 -10.40 -7.13
C LEU A 6 7.67 -9.28 -7.21
N LEU A 7 7.22 -8.05 -6.91
CA LEU A 7 8.08 -6.88 -6.90
C LEU A 7 9.16 -7.04 -5.81
N GLN A 8 10.42 -7.04 -6.22
CA GLN A 8 11.58 -7.31 -5.36
C GLN A 8 11.81 -6.26 -4.26
N ASN A 9 11.06 -5.14 -4.29
CA ASN A 9 11.07 -4.14 -3.23
C ASN A 9 9.67 -3.49 -3.09
N PRO A 10 8.83 -3.94 -2.14
CA PRO A 10 7.47 -3.42 -1.95
C PRO A 10 7.44 -2.09 -1.18
N HIS A 11 8.54 -1.71 -0.52
CA HIS A 11 8.64 -0.44 0.21
C HIS A 11 9.18 0.64 -0.72
N ARG A 12 8.28 1.36 -1.37
CA ARG A 12 8.60 2.60 -2.10
C ARG A 12 8.07 3.79 -1.32
N GLU A 13 8.98 4.63 -0.84
CA GLU A 13 8.64 5.94 -0.30
C GLU A 13 8.48 6.93 -1.47
N ALA A 14 7.27 7.43 -1.66
CA ALA A 14 6.95 8.44 -2.68
C ALA A 14 6.13 9.56 -2.03
N ASN A 15 6.35 10.81 -2.44
CA ASN A 15 5.64 12.01 -1.96
C ASN A 15 4.20 12.05 -2.51
N LEU A 16 3.37 11.08 -2.12
CA LEU A 16 1.96 11.02 -2.45
C LEU A 16 1.20 11.88 -1.43
N PHE A 17 0.65 13.01 -1.91
CA PHE A 17 -0.06 14.01 -1.09
C PHE A 17 -1.25 13.43 -0.29
N VAL A 18 -1.69 12.23 -0.61
CA VAL A 18 -2.81 11.52 0.05
C VAL A 18 -2.46 10.91 1.41
N LEU A 19 -1.18 10.92 1.82
CA LEU A 19 -0.71 10.35 3.10
C LEU A 19 -0.33 11.44 4.15
N LEU A 20 -0.85 12.66 4.01
CA LEU A 20 -0.35 13.84 4.72
C LEU A 20 -0.97 14.15 6.09
N ASP A 21 -1.99 13.43 6.57
CA ASP A 21 -2.52 13.70 7.93
C ASP A 21 -1.66 12.97 8.97
N PRO A 22 -0.95 13.71 9.85
CA PRO A 22 -0.03 13.09 10.79
C PRO A 22 -0.67 12.41 12.00
N ARG A 23 -2.01 12.46 12.10
CA ARG A 23 -2.74 11.92 13.25
C ARG A 23 -3.32 10.53 12.99
N VAL A 24 -3.33 10.08 11.74
CA VAL A 24 -3.92 8.79 11.36
C VAL A 24 -2.92 8.01 10.48
N PRO A 25 -2.57 6.76 10.83
CA PRO A 25 -1.77 5.91 9.96
C PRO A 25 -2.43 5.75 8.59
N ALA A 26 -1.68 6.02 7.52
CA ALA A 26 -2.19 5.93 6.15
C ALA A 26 -1.21 5.14 5.27
N VAL A 27 -1.76 4.28 4.41
CA VAL A 27 -1.01 3.53 3.39
C VAL A 27 -1.75 3.59 2.05
N LEU A 28 -0.99 3.60 0.96
CA LEU A 28 -1.53 3.47 -0.39
C LEU A 28 -1.20 2.07 -0.91
N LEU A 29 -2.23 1.36 -1.39
CA LEU A 29 -2.09 0.02 -1.94
C LEU A 29 -2.19 0.07 -3.46
N GLU A 30 -1.22 -0.56 -4.13
CA GLU A 30 -1.28 -0.82 -5.56
C GLU A 30 -1.97 -2.16 -5.82
N MET A 31 -3.10 -2.15 -6.53
CA MET A 31 -3.94 -3.34 -6.73
C MET A 31 -3.66 -4.09 -8.06
N GLY A 32 -2.86 -3.49 -8.94
CA GLY A 32 -2.49 -4.00 -10.27
C GLY A 32 -2.27 -2.89 -11.29
N PHE A 33 -1.73 -3.23 -12.46
CA PHE A 33 -1.48 -2.27 -13.55
C PHE A 33 -2.59 -2.29 -14.61
N MET A 34 -3.19 -1.14 -14.90
CA MET A 34 -4.21 -1.04 -15.96
C MET A 34 -3.67 -1.36 -17.37
N THR A 35 -2.37 -1.20 -17.59
CA THR A 35 -1.68 -1.54 -18.86
C THR A 35 -1.42 -3.03 -19.02
N ASN A 36 -1.51 -3.81 -17.95
CA ASN A 36 -1.40 -5.26 -17.98
C ASN A 36 -2.80 -5.88 -18.14
N ALA A 37 -3.01 -6.65 -19.20
CA ALA A 37 -4.33 -7.20 -19.52
C ALA A 37 -4.85 -8.16 -18.43
N THR A 38 -3.97 -8.94 -17.81
CA THR A 38 -4.32 -9.87 -16.73
C THR A 38 -4.71 -9.10 -15.46
N ASP A 39 -3.95 -8.09 -15.08
CA ASP A 39 -4.26 -7.26 -13.91
C ASP A 39 -5.56 -6.49 -14.12
N LEU A 40 -5.78 -5.92 -15.31
CA LEU A 40 -7.03 -5.24 -15.64
C LEU A 40 -8.23 -6.18 -15.53
N ALA A 41 -8.10 -7.42 -16.00
CA ALA A 41 -9.15 -8.44 -15.86
C ALA A 41 -9.40 -8.80 -14.39
N ASN A 42 -8.35 -8.95 -13.59
CA ASN A 42 -8.44 -9.19 -12.16
C ASN A 42 -9.11 -8.02 -11.42
N MET A 43 -8.74 -6.77 -11.75
CA MET A 43 -9.37 -5.57 -11.18
C MET A 43 -10.87 -5.49 -11.52
N ARG A 44 -11.29 -6.00 -12.67
CA ARG A 44 -12.71 -6.06 -13.08
C ARG A 44 -13.48 -7.23 -12.49
N SER A 45 -12.79 -8.29 -12.03
CA SER A 45 -13.43 -9.48 -11.43
C SER A 45 -13.80 -9.26 -9.96
N GLU A 46 -15.08 -9.43 -9.64
CA GLU A 46 -15.58 -9.37 -8.25
C GLU A 46 -14.88 -10.39 -7.34
N THR A 47 -14.70 -11.62 -7.82
CA THR A 47 -14.05 -12.68 -7.04
C THR A 47 -12.59 -12.36 -6.75
N ALA A 48 -11.85 -11.80 -7.72
CA ALA A 48 -10.46 -11.42 -7.53
C ALA A 48 -10.35 -10.24 -6.55
N ARG A 49 -11.18 -9.21 -6.70
CA ARG A 49 -11.24 -8.08 -5.75
C ARG A 49 -11.56 -8.55 -4.33
N ALA A 50 -12.53 -9.44 -4.16
CA ALA A 50 -12.90 -9.97 -2.84
C ALA A 50 -11.72 -10.70 -2.17
N ARG A 51 -10.96 -11.49 -2.93
CA ARG A 51 -9.74 -12.17 -2.43
C ARG A 51 -8.66 -11.18 -2.01
N GLN A 52 -8.39 -10.16 -2.83
CA GLN A 52 -7.42 -9.12 -2.50
C GLN A 52 -7.82 -8.36 -1.23
N MET A 53 -9.08 -7.92 -1.13
CA MET A 53 -9.58 -7.19 0.03
C MET A 53 -9.64 -8.03 1.31
N THR A 54 -9.83 -9.35 1.19
CA THR A 54 -9.72 -10.26 2.35
C THR A 54 -8.31 -10.24 2.95
N SER A 55 -7.28 -10.18 2.11
CA SER A 55 -5.90 -10.05 2.58
C SER A 55 -5.63 -8.69 3.23
N VAL A 56 -6.21 -7.62 2.68
CA VAL A 56 -6.13 -6.26 3.27
C VAL A 56 -6.77 -6.23 4.65
N LEU A 57 -7.96 -6.82 4.81
CA LEU A 57 -8.63 -6.93 6.10
C LEU A 57 -7.74 -7.62 7.15
N ARG A 58 -7.16 -8.77 6.80
CA ARG A 58 -6.24 -9.49 7.69
C ARG A 58 -5.01 -8.68 8.06
N ALA A 59 -4.48 -7.88 7.15
CA ALA A 59 -3.34 -7.01 7.41
C ALA A 59 -3.70 -5.87 8.38
N ILE A 60 -4.90 -5.31 8.25
CA ILE A 60 -5.44 -4.30 9.18
C ILE A 60 -5.61 -4.92 10.58
N ASP A 61 -6.24 -6.09 10.67
CA ASP A 61 -6.41 -6.80 11.95
C ASP A 61 -5.05 -7.08 12.62
N ALA A 62 -4.09 -7.55 11.83
CA ALA A 62 -2.73 -7.83 12.31
C ALA A 62 -1.97 -6.56 12.75
N TYR A 63 -2.25 -5.39 12.16
CA TYR A 63 -1.65 -4.13 12.58
C TYR A 63 -2.16 -3.70 13.96
N PHE A 64 -3.47 -3.79 14.19
CA PHE A 64 -4.10 -3.36 15.45
C PHE A 64 -3.98 -4.39 16.58
N ALA A 65 -3.70 -5.66 16.29
CA ALA A 65 -3.43 -6.69 17.30
C ALA A 65 -2.06 -6.54 18.00
N ARG A 66 -1.21 -5.58 17.59
CA ARG A 66 0.11 -5.35 18.17
C ARG A 66 0.00 -4.46 19.41
N GLU A 67 0.56 -4.89 20.54
CA GLU A 67 0.59 -4.10 21.79
C GLU A 67 1.38 -2.79 21.66
N ASP A 68 2.34 -2.75 20.73
CA ASP A 68 3.18 -1.58 20.45
C ASP A 68 2.71 -0.77 19.23
N ALA A 69 1.43 -0.89 18.84
CA ALA A 69 0.90 -0.11 17.74
C ALA A 69 1.22 1.38 17.99
N PRO A 70 2.06 2.03 17.16
CA PRO A 70 2.58 3.34 17.49
C PRO A 70 1.41 4.32 17.60
N GLU A 71 1.33 5.02 18.73
CA GLU A 71 0.65 6.31 18.82
C GLU A 71 1.47 7.30 17.98
N ALA A 72 1.36 7.20 16.65
CA ALA A 72 2.44 7.57 15.75
C ALA A 72 2.76 9.09 15.78
N PRO A 73 4.00 9.50 16.11
CA PRO A 73 4.48 10.82 15.71
C PRO A 73 4.92 10.73 14.25
N VAL A 74 4.32 11.52 13.38
CA VAL A 74 4.80 11.63 12.00
C VAL A 74 6.19 12.23 11.96
N ARG A 75 7.14 11.45 11.45
CA ARG A 75 8.43 11.97 11.03
C ARG A 75 8.21 12.72 9.72
N GLN A 76 8.10 14.05 9.80
CA GLN A 76 8.20 14.90 8.62
C GLN A 76 9.62 14.76 8.04
N ALA A 77 9.73 14.10 6.88
CA ALA A 77 10.95 14.12 6.09
C ALA A 77 10.96 15.41 5.24
N SER A 78 11.63 16.45 5.73
CA SER A 78 11.93 17.65 4.94
C SER A 78 13.12 17.36 4.01
N LEU A 79 12.91 17.40 2.69
CA LEU A 79 13.99 17.36 1.70
C LEU A 79 14.36 18.78 1.29
N THR A 80 15.45 19.30 1.84
CA THR A 80 16.14 20.46 1.25
C THR A 80 16.84 19.98 -0.02
N THR A 81 16.26 20.30 -1.17
CA THR A 81 16.92 20.14 -2.47
C THR A 81 18.24 20.91 -2.49
N ARG A 82 19.35 20.20 -2.70
CA ARG A 82 20.49 20.76 -3.43
C ARG A 82 20.63 20.04 -4.75
N ALA A 83 20.31 20.78 -5.80
CA ALA A 83 20.55 20.41 -7.18
C ALA A 83 22.05 20.25 -7.44
N ARG A 84 22.42 19.16 -8.12
CA ARG A 84 23.44 19.12 -9.16
C ARG A 84 23.05 18.09 -10.21
#